data_AF-A0AAW3U014-F1
#
_entry.id   AF-A0AAW3U014-F1
#
_cell.length_a   1.000
_cell.length_b   1.000
_cell.length_c   1.000
_cell.angle_alpha   90.00
_cell.angle_beta   90.00
_cell.angle_gamma   90.00
#
_symmetry.space_group_name_H-M   'P 1'
#
loop_
_entity.id
_entity.type
_entity.pdbx_description
1 polymer ?
#
loop_
_entity_poly.entity_id
_entity_poly.type
_entity_poly.pdbx_seq_one_letter_code
_entity_poly.pdbx_strand_id
1 'polypeptide(L)'
;MQHAEEFFAAAMVAQEAGWSEACRGLITAGIVAYARPFSGNEKHPETNPSPSFSLRYLTNTERSLHARIIELCNKAVAHSDADQNPVRVDACASNALIFSPSFYDPLVESPNLPAMQALAKTARHLLVGGSLNASRAIASESEQPER
;
A
#
# COMPACT_ATOMS: atom_id res chain seq x y z
N MET A 1 -2.84 11.70 0.91
CA MET A 1 -2.63 10.93 2.16
C MET A 1 -3.73 11.14 3.21
N GLN A 2 -4.61 12.14 3.08
CA GLN A 2 -5.72 12.31 4.02
C GLN A 2 -6.49 10.98 4.18
N HIS A 3 -6.65 10.55 5.43
CA HIS A 3 -7.40 9.35 5.86
C HIS A 3 -6.76 7.97 5.65
N ALA A 4 -5.54 7.82 5.11
CA ALA A 4 -4.91 6.50 4.95
C ALA A 4 -4.77 5.73 6.29
N GLU A 5 -4.40 6.43 7.36
CA GLU A 5 -4.35 5.89 8.73
C GLU A 5 -5.71 5.38 9.21
N GLU A 6 -6.78 6.11 8.91
CA GLU A 6 -8.14 5.81 9.36
C GLU A 6 -8.68 4.55 8.66
N PHE A 7 -8.35 4.36 7.39
CA PHE A 7 -8.70 3.15 6.65
C PHE A 7 -8.03 1.90 7.23
N PHE A 8 -6.74 1.96 7.58
CA PHE A 8 -6.06 0.83 8.22
C PHE A 8 -6.60 0.57 9.63
N ALA A 9 -6.94 1.61 10.39
CA ALA A 9 -7.59 1.47 11.70
C ALA A 9 -8.95 0.78 11.57
N ALA A 10 -9.78 1.22 10.64
CA ALA A 10 -11.08 0.64 10.38
C ALA A 10 -10.97 -0.80 9.86
N ALA A 11 -9.94 -1.12 9.06
CA ALA A 11 -9.69 -2.48 8.59
C ALA A 11 -9.41 -3.45 9.75
N MET A 12 -8.64 -3.04 10.75
CA MET A 12 -8.41 -3.86 11.95
C MET A 12 -9.71 -4.13 12.71
N VAL A 13 -10.55 -3.10 12.90
CA VAL A 13 -11.86 -3.25 13.55
C VAL A 13 -12.77 -4.19 12.75
N ALA A 14 -12.80 -4.05 11.42
CA ALA A 14 -13.56 -4.94 10.56
C ALA A 14 -13.04 -6.39 10.58
N GLN A 15 -11.72 -6.58 10.72
CA GLN A 15 -11.10 -7.89 10.88
C GLN A 15 -11.50 -8.56 12.20
N GLU A 16 -11.48 -7.82 13.31
CA GLU A 16 -11.92 -8.30 14.63
C GLU A 16 -13.42 -8.64 14.64
N ALA A 17 -14.24 -7.86 13.92
CA ALA A 17 -15.66 -8.10 13.76
C ALA A 17 -16.02 -9.24 12.78
N GLY A 18 -15.04 -9.79 12.06
CA GLY A 18 -15.24 -10.86 11.07
C GLY A 18 -15.86 -10.40 9.74
N TRP A 19 -15.84 -9.10 9.44
CA TRP A 19 -16.39 -8.54 8.19
C TRP A 19 -15.34 -8.58 7.06
N SER A 20 -15.18 -9.75 6.44
CA SER A 20 -14.13 -10.02 5.45
C SER A 20 -14.16 -9.06 4.25
N GLU A 21 -15.32 -8.82 3.66
CA GLU A 21 -15.47 -7.95 2.48
C GLU A 21 -15.19 -6.48 2.80
N ALA A 22 -15.73 -6.00 3.93
CA ALA A 22 -15.46 -4.65 4.40
C ALA A 22 -13.96 -4.46 4.68
N CYS A 23 -13.31 -5.47 5.31
CA CYS A 23 -11.89 -5.44 5.57
C CYS A 23 -11.06 -5.35 4.28
N ARG A 24 -11.35 -6.18 3.26
CA ARG A 24 -10.70 -6.12 1.93
C ARG A 24 -10.81 -4.73 1.31
N GLY A 25 -12.01 -4.15 1.33
CA GLY A 25 -12.28 -2.82 0.80
C GLY A 25 -11.50 -1.73 1.54
N LEU A 26 -11.48 -1.79 2.88
CA LEU A 26 -10.77 -0.82 3.72
C LEU A 26 -9.24 -0.90 3.56
N ILE A 27 -8.68 -2.11 3.47
CA ILE A 27 -7.24 -2.31 3.20
C ILE A 27 -6.89 -1.70 1.84
N THR A 28 -7.68 -1.99 0.81
CA THR A 28 -7.45 -1.49 -0.55
C THR A 28 -7.55 0.04 -0.59
N ALA A 29 -8.58 0.62 0.04
CA ALA A 29 -8.75 2.07 0.17
C ALA A 29 -7.55 2.71 0.90
N GLY A 30 -7.07 2.09 1.97
CA GLY A 30 -5.88 2.54 2.71
C GLY A 30 -4.62 2.53 1.87
N ILE A 31 -4.38 1.45 1.11
CA ILE A 31 -3.24 1.31 0.18
C ILE A 31 -3.27 2.41 -0.88
N VAL A 32 -4.42 2.62 -1.54
CA VAL A 32 -4.58 3.64 -2.59
C VAL A 32 -4.42 5.05 -2.00
N ALA A 33 -5.05 5.34 -0.86
CA ALA A 33 -4.96 6.64 -0.19
C ALA A 33 -3.53 6.97 0.27
N TYR A 34 -2.77 5.94 0.68
CA TYR A 34 -1.36 6.04 1.01
C TYR A 34 -0.49 6.30 -0.22
N ALA A 35 -0.69 5.51 -1.29
CA ALA A 35 0.18 5.52 -2.47
C ALA A 35 -0.03 6.71 -3.41
N ARG A 36 -1.25 7.28 -3.45
CA ARG A 36 -1.63 8.41 -4.32
C ARG A 36 -0.61 9.57 -4.39
N PRO A 37 -0.13 10.14 -3.26
CA PRO A 37 0.88 11.21 -3.30
C PRO A 37 2.24 10.80 -3.89
N PHE A 38 2.53 9.50 -4.00
CA PHE A 38 3.79 8.95 -4.50
C PHE A 38 3.68 8.38 -5.92
N SER A 39 2.48 8.38 -6.50
CA SER A 39 2.19 7.77 -7.81
C SER A 39 2.81 8.49 -9.01
N GLY A 40 3.46 9.65 -8.82
CA GLY A 40 4.32 10.26 -9.84
C GLY A 40 3.60 10.80 -11.08
N ASN A 41 2.28 11.05 -11.03
CA ASN A 41 1.55 11.72 -12.11
C ASN A 41 1.90 13.23 -12.17
N GLU A 42 3.14 13.58 -12.47
CA GLU A 42 3.62 14.96 -12.53
C GLU A 42 3.19 15.70 -13.81
N LYS A 43 2.55 15.00 -14.77
CA LYS A 43 2.19 15.54 -16.09
C LYS A 43 0.71 15.93 -16.25
N HIS A 44 -0.15 15.73 -15.25
CA HIS A 44 -1.55 16.17 -15.35
C HIS A 44 -1.71 17.58 -14.74
N PRO A 45 -2.41 18.51 -15.41
CA PRO A 45 -2.59 19.89 -14.94
C PRO A 45 -3.35 20.03 -13.60
N GLU A 46 -4.00 18.96 -13.14
CA GLU A 46 -4.75 18.90 -11.88
C GLU A 46 -4.04 18.10 -10.77
N THR A 47 -2.84 17.60 -11.01
CA THR A 47 -2.12 16.79 -10.02
C THR A 47 -1.31 17.69 -9.10
N ASN A 48 -1.60 17.63 -7.80
CA ASN A 48 -0.76 18.27 -6.79
C ASN A 48 0.68 17.76 -6.95
N PRO A 49 1.69 18.65 -6.99
CA PRO A 49 3.08 18.25 -7.09
C PRO A 49 3.40 17.27 -5.96
N SER A 50 4.17 16.23 -6.29
CA SER A 50 4.63 15.26 -5.29
C SER A 50 5.28 16.05 -4.14
N PRO A 51 4.71 16.03 -2.93
CA PRO A 51 5.27 16.78 -1.82
C PRO A 51 6.70 16.30 -1.54
N SER A 52 7.54 17.15 -0.96
CA SER A 52 8.94 16.83 -0.65
C SER A 52 9.04 15.77 0.46
N PHE A 53 8.70 14.53 0.13
CA PHE A 53 8.78 13.38 1.00
C PHE A 53 10.17 12.78 0.87
N SER A 54 10.97 12.87 1.93
CA SER A 54 12.29 12.26 1.93
C SER A 54 12.27 10.93 2.65
N LEU A 55 12.50 9.85 1.90
CA LEU A 55 12.65 8.49 2.43
C LEU A 55 13.78 8.37 3.46
N ARG A 56 14.70 9.35 3.56
CA ARG A 56 15.80 9.38 4.54
C ARG A 56 15.33 9.42 5.99
N TYR A 57 14.11 9.89 6.24
CA TYR A 57 13.54 9.96 7.59
C TYR A 57 12.88 8.65 8.03
N LEU A 58 12.81 7.66 7.14
CA LEU A 58 12.26 6.34 7.41
C LEU A 58 13.38 5.35 7.75
N THR A 59 13.10 4.43 8.67
CA THR A 59 13.98 3.27 8.93
C THR A 59 14.06 2.34 7.71
N ASN A 60 14.99 1.37 7.70
CA ASN A 60 15.06 0.37 6.62
C ASN A 60 13.76 -0.46 6.51
N THR A 61 13.15 -0.80 7.65
CA THR A 61 11.89 -1.54 7.71
C THR A 61 10.73 -0.71 7.17
N GLU A 62 10.63 0.57 7.54
CA GLU A 62 9.62 1.50 7.03
C GLU A 62 9.78 1.75 5.53
N ARG A 63 11.01 1.85 5.01
CA ARG A 63 11.29 1.98 3.57
C ARG A 63 10.85 0.74 2.79
N SER A 64 11.14 -0.44 3.32
CA SER A 64 10.72 -1.71 2.71
C SER A 64 9.20 -1.82 2.69
N LEU A 65 8.55 -1.45 3.80
CA LEU A 65 7.09 -1.41 3.90
C LEU A 65 6.48 -0.38 2.96
N HIS A 66 7.07 0.81 2.85
CA HIS A 66 6.66 1.84 1.88
C HIS A 66 6.69 1.29 0.45
N ALA A 67 7.84 0.74 0.02
CA ALA A 67 7.98 0.16 -1.32
C ALA A 67 6.95 -0.93 -1.58
N ARG A 68 6.69 -1.78 -0.57
CA ARG A 68 5.67 -2.83 -0.66
C ARG A 68 4.26 -2.27 -0.81
N ILE A 69 3.88 -1.21 -0.08
CA ILE A 69 2.55 -0.58 -0.22
C ILE A 69 2.38 0.00 -1.64
N ILE A 70 3.42 0.62 -2.20
CA ILE A 70 3.38 1.12 -3.58
C ILE A 70 3.20 -0.04 -4.58
N GLU A 71 3.94 -1.14 -4.40
CA GLU A 71 3.79 -2.34 -5.22
C GLU A 71 2.36 -2.93 -5.14
N LEU A 72 1.81 -3.04 -3.93
CA LEU A 72 0.44 -3.51 -3.70
C LEU A 72 -0.60 -2.59 -4.32
N CYS A 73 -0.39 -1.28 -4.29
CA CYS A 73 -1.27 -0.33 -4.97
C CYS A 73 -1.25 -0.56 -6.48
N ASN A 74 -0.07 -0.75 -7.07
CA ASN A 74 0.04 -1.04 -8.49
C ASN A 74 -0.68 -2.36 -8.84
N LYS A 75 -0.57 -3.39 -8.00
CA LYS A 75 -1.32 -4.64 -8.20
C LYS A 75 -2.83 -4.43 -8.07
N ALA A 76 -3.28 -3.79 -7.00
CA ALA A 76 -4.70 -3.54 -6.76
C ALA A 76 -5.34 -2.72 -7.88
N VAL A 77 -4.66 -1.67 -8.36
CA VAL A 77 -5.16 -0.78 -9.41
C VAL A 77 -5.00 -1.40 -10.81
N ALA A 78 -3.83 -1.96 -11.15
CA ALA A 78 -3.59 -2.54 -12.48
C ALA A 78 -4.42 -3.82 -12.73
N HIS A 79 -4.70 -4.61 -11.70
CA HIS A 79 -5.61 -5.76 -11.83
C HIS A 79 -7.09 -5.35 -11.81
N SER A 80 -7.47 -4.27 -11.11
CA SER A 80 -8.82 -3.70 -11.22
C SER A 80 -9.13 -3.23 -12.65
N ASP A 81 -8.13 -2.71 -13.38
CA ASP A 81 -8.30 -2.30 -14.79
C ASP A 81 -8.38 -3.50 -15.74
N ALA A 82 -7.63 -4.58 -15.46
CA ALA A 82 -7.71 -5.82 -16.23
C ALA A 82 -9.09 -6.51 -16.05
N ASP A 83 -9.65 -6.48 -14.84
CA ASP A 83 -11.00 -7.01 -14.55
C ASP A 83 -12.13 -6.19 -15.20
N GLN A 84 -11.90 -4.90 -15.49
CA GLN A 84 -12.83 -4.04 -16.26
C GLN A 84 -12.79 -4.32 -17.77
N ASN A 85 -11.75 -4.99 -18.28
CA ASN A 85 -11.65 -5.45 -19.65
C ASN A 85 -11.42 -6.97 -19.69
N PRO A 86 -12.41 -7.78 -19.28
CA PRO A 86 -12.30 -9.22 -19.38
C PRO A 86 -12.28 -9.58 -20.86
N VAL A 87 -11.08 -9.77 -21.43
CA VAL A 87 -10.94 -10.41 -22.73
C VAL A 87 -11.36 -11.86 -22.53
N ARG A 88 -12.67 -12.13 -22.61
CA ARG A 88 -13.22 -13.48 -22.66
C ARG A 88 -12.83 -14.07 -24.00
N VAL A 89 -11.72 -14.79 -24.03
CA VAL A 89 -11.40 -15.67 -25.16
C VAL A 89 -12.24 -16.92 -24.98
N ASP A 90 -13.44 -16.91 -25.54
CA ASP A 90 -14.29 -18.09 -25.62
C ASP A 90 -14.01 -18.78 -26.97
N ALA A 91 -13.40 -19.96 -26.93
CA ALA A 91 -13.69 -21.07 -27.86
C ALA A 91 -12.93 -22.35 -27.46
N CYS A 92 -13.70 -23.32 -26.96
CA CYS A 92 -13.72 -24.74 -27.36
C CYS A 92 -12.40 -25.39 -27.86
N ALA A 93 -11.86 -26.32 -27.08
CA ALA A 93 -11.78 -27.75 -27.41
C ALA A 93 -10.91 -28.47 -26.36
N SER A 94 -11.25 -29.74 -26.13
CA SER A 94 -10.55 -30.74 -25.31
C SER A 94 -9.04 -30.47 -25.19
N ASN A 95 -8.50 -30.50 -23.96
CA ASN A 95 -7.09 -30.34 -23.53
C ASN A 95 -6.74 -29.06 -22.74
N ALA A 96 -7.70 -28.24 -22.32
CA ALA A 96 -7.40 -26.93 -21.72
C ALA A 96 -6.78 -27.02 -20.31
N LEU A 97 -5.51 -26.62 -20.19
CA LEU A 97 -4.92 -26.18 -18.93
C LEU A 97 -5.59 -24.87 -18.52
N ILE A 98 -6.34 -24.91 -17.41
CA ILE A 98 -6.92 -23.71 -16.81
C ILE A 98 -5.79 -22.96 -16.11
N PHE A 99 -5.28 -21.91 -16.75
CA PHE A 99 -4.47 -20.91 -16.06
C PHE A 99 -5.42 -20.10 -15.18
N SER A 100 -5.49 -20.43 -13.89
CA SER A 100 -6.07 -19.51 -12.91
C SER A 100 -5.00 -18.47 -12.59
N PRO A 101 -5.14 -17.20 -13.02
CA PRO A 101 -4.29 -16.16 -12.46
C PRO A 101 -4.50 -16.13 -10.95
N SER A 102 -3.43 -16.03 -10.19
CA SER A 102 -3.52 -15.76 -8.75
C SER A 102 -4.17 -14.39 -8.58
N PHE A 103 -5.42 -14.36 -8.13
CA PHE A 103 -6.12 -13.12 -7.84
C PHE A 103 -5.46 -12.42 -6.64
N TYR A 104 -5.26 -11.11 -6.75
CA TYR A 104 -4.77 -10.30 -5.66
C TYR A 104 -5.75 -10.34 -4.48
N ASP A 105 -5.29 -10.81 -3.33
CA ASP A 105 -6.09 -10.85 -2.10
C ASP A 105 -5.51 -9.89 -1.05
N PRO A 106 -6.17 -8.77 -0.74
CA PRO A 106 -5.71 -7.82 0.27
C PRO A 106 -5.53 -8.43 1.66
N LEU A 107 -6.31 -9.44 2.05
CA LEU A 107 -6.19 -10.07 3.38
C LEU A 107 -4.97 -10.98 3.49
N VAL A 108 -4.50 -11.53 2.37
CA VAL A 108 -3.36 -12.44 2.32
C VAL A 108 -2.07 -11.68 2.01
N GLU A 109 -2.14 -10.71 1.10
CA GLU A 109 -0.96 -10.01 0.58
C GLU A 109 -0.61 -8.72 1.35
N SER A 110 -1.52 -8.20 2.16
CA SER A 110 -1.22 -7.01 2.95
C SER A 110 -0.26 -7.32 4.10
N PRO A 111 0.80 -6.52 4.27
CA PRO A 111 1.65 -6.60 5.44
C PRO A 111 0.86 -6.19 6.70
N ASN A 112 1.38 -6.56 7.86
CA ASN A 112 0.89 -6.22 9.21
C ASN A 112 0.17 -4.85 9.25
N LEU A 113 -1.17 -4.85 9.36
CA LEU A 113 -2.02 -3.65 9.33
C LEU A 113 -1.60 -2.59 10.35
N PRO A 114 -1.27 -2.94 11.62
CA PRO A 114 -0.67 -2.00 12.57
C PRO A 114 0.58 -1.28 12.03
N ALA A 115 1.49 -2.01 11.35
CA ALA A 115 2.70 -1.42 10.80
C ALA A 115 2.38 -0.44 9.65
N MET A 116 1.41 -0.78 8.80
CA MET A 116 0.94 0.10 7.73
C MET A 116 0.31 1.37 8.29
N GLN A 117 -0.50 1.26 9.35
CA GLN A 117 -1.09 2.40 10.05
C GLN A 117 -0.02 3.32 10.65
N ALA A 118 0.96 2.75 11.36
CA ALA A 118 2.06 3.50 11.96
C ALA A 118 2.91 4.23 10.90
N LEU A 119 3.18 3.58 9.77
CA LEU A 119 3.87 4.18 8.64
C LEU A 119 3.03 5.31 8.02
N ALA A 120 1.72 5.10 7.83
CA ALA A 120 0.82 6.11 7.29
C ALA A 120 0.77 7.38 8.16
N LYS A 121 0.73 7.19 9.48
CA LYS A 121 0.79 8.30 10.46
C LYS A 121 2.12 9.05 10.38
N THR A 122 3.22 8.32 10.33
CA THR A 122 4.59 8.88 10.22
C THR A 122 4.74 9.70 8.94
N ALA A 123 4.31 9.12 7.80
CA ALA A 123 4.38 9.79 6.51
C ALA A 123 3.46 11.01 6.44
N ARG A 124 2.25 10.96 7.00
CA ARG A 124 1.38 12.15 7.10
C ARG A 124 2.06 13.28 7.86
N HIS A 125 2.73 12.98 8.97
CA HIS A 125 3.44 13.98 9.76
C HIS A 125 4.57 14.64 8.96
N LEU A 126 5.36 13.84 8.22
CA LEU A 126 6.41 14.34 7.34
C LEU A 126 5.88 15.22 6.20
N LEU A 127 4.72 14.88 5.64
CA LEU A 127 4.09 15.62 4.55
C LEU A 127 3.49 16.97 4.98
N VAL A 128 3.01 17.07 6.22
CA VAL A 128 2.41 18.30 6.78
C VAL A 128 3.48 19.27 7.33
N GLY A 129 4.77 18.94 7.19
CA GLY A 129 5.88 19.79 7.62
C GLY A 129 6.36 19.54 9.06
N GLY A 130 5.98 18.40 9.64
CA GLY A 130 6.49 17.96 10.94
C GLY A 130 7.94 17.45 10.84
N SER A 131 8.84 18.03 11.62
CA SER A 131 10.21 17.54 11.77
C SER A 131 10.21 16.26 12.61
N LEU A 132 10.43 15.10 11.98
CA LEU A 132 10.85 13.92 12.72
C LEU A 132 12.32 14.10 13.06
N ASN A 133 12.63 14.13 14.36
CA ASN A 133 14.01 14.19 14.85
C ASN A 133 14.86 13.13 14.13
N ALA A 134 16.00 13.56 13.57
CA ALA A 134 16.94 12.74 12.80
C ALA A 134 17.44 11.49 13.54
N SER A 135 17.18 11.37 14.84
CA SER A 135 17.55 10.27 15.73
C SER A 135 16.86 8.93 15.44
N ARG A 136 15.72 8.89 14.73
CA ARG A 136 15.01 7.61 14.45
C ARG A 136 15.71 6.71 13.43
N ALA A 137 16.36 7.28 12.41
CA ALA A 137 17.06 6.50 11.39
C ALA A 137 18.30 5.79 11.97
N ILE A 138 19.03 6.50 12.83
CA ILE A 138 20.31 6.08 13.42
C ILE A 138 20.12 4.91 14.40
N ALA A 139 19.02 4.89 15.16
CA ALA A 139 18.74 3.82 16.12
C ALA A 139 18.52 2.43 15.46
N SER A 140 18.06 2.39 14.21
CA SER A 140 17.84 1.13 13.48
C SER A 140 19.10 0.55 12.82
N GLU A 141 20.17 1.34 12.67
CA GLU A 141 21.46 0.87 12.16
C GLU A 141 22.28 0.15 13.23
N SER A 142 22.01 0.42 14.51
CA SER A 142 22.68 -0.21 15.66
C SER A 142 22.18 -1.61 16.03
N GLU A 143 21.14 -2.14 15.35
CA GLU A 143 20.55 -3.46 15.62
C GLU A 143 20.91 -4.53 14.57
N GLN A 144 21.90 -4.31 13.71
CA GLN A 144 22.50 -5.41 12.95
C GLN A 144 23.62 -6.04 13.79
N PRO A 145 23.45 -7.24 14.39
CA PRO A 145 24.58 -7.97 14.91
C PRO A 145 25.47 -8.39 13.74
N GLU A 146 26.77 -8.19 13.90
CA GLU A 146 27.78 -8.73 12.99
C GLU A 146 27.60 -10.26 12.86
N ARG A 147 27.51 -10.72 11.61
CA ARG A 147 27.73 -12.07 11.07
C ARG A 147 26.61 -13.11 11.19
#